data_AF-M0AMY5-F1
#
_entry.id   AF-M0AMY5-F1
#
_cell.length_a   1.000
_cell.length_b   1.000
_cell.length_c   1.000
_cell.angle_alpha   90.00
_cell.angle_beta   90.00
_cell.angle_gamma   90.00
#
_symmetry.space_group_name_H-M   'P 1'
#
loop_
_entity.id
_entity.type
_entity.pdbx_description
1 polymer ?
#
loop_
_entity_poly.entity_id
_entity_poly.type
_entity_poly.pdbx_seq_one_letter_code
_entity_poly.pdbx_strand_id
1 'polypeptide(L)'
;MELGRLLFLFSAFATHAFVGYALVRGLTDADPRLGLVLGLLPDGDFLFPADWGWPFVHRGLTHTPLFAIGLLAGLYLVSRNRSVALAGGLAIGSHLAIDSLSPMGIRWLFPLRTAWNPSPGLAVHSPAATALLWTAALGILAFRATQGPSHDRDPTTDKQEYKDEQPTATPDATAELE
;
A
#
# COMPACT_ATOMS: atom_id res chain seq x y z
N MET A 1 4.96 15.95 -28.70
CA MET A 1 5.17 14.54 -28.30
C MET A 1 5.60 14.42 -26.84
N GLU A 2 6.42 15.32 -26.31
CA GLU A 2 6.86 15.31 -24.89
C GLU A 2 5.73 15.39 -23.86
N LEU A 3 4.76 16.29 -24.01
CA LEU A 3 3.67 16.44 -23.03
C LEU A 3 2.85 15.14 -22.87
N GLY A 4 2.54 14.46 -23.98
CA GLY A 4 1.78 13.20 -23.94
C GLY A 4 2.54 12.10 -23.21
N ARG A 5 3.85 12.01 -23.42
CA ARG A 5 4.72 11.07 -22.70
C ARG A 5 4.79 11.40 -21.21
N LEU A 6 4.94 12.67 -20.85
CA LEU A 6 4.97 13.10 -19.44
C LEU A 6 3.67 12.78 -18.72
N LEU A 7 2.51 13.06 -19.34
CA LEU A 7 1.20 12.74 -18.78
C LEU A 7 1.01 11.23 -18.62
N PHE A 8 1.45 10.44 -19.61
CA PHE A 8 1.41 9.00 -19.54
C PHE A 8 2.23 8.45 -18.37
N LEU A 9 3.50 8.86 -18.25
CA LEU A 9 4.39 8.42 -17.17
C LEU A 9 3.86 8.85 -15.80
N PHE A 10 3.42 10.11 -15.68
CA PHE A 10 2.81 10.60 -14.45
C PHE A 10 1.59 9.76 -14.04
N SER A 11 0.71 9.46 -14.99
CA SER A 11 -0.47 8.63 -14.73
C SER A 11 -0.10 7.19 -14.35
N ALA A 12 0.90 6.59 -15.01
CA ALA A 12 1.39 5.25 -14.69
C ALA A 12 1.97 5.19 -13.26
N PHE A 13 2.90 6.10 -12.92
CA PHE A 13 3.48 6.20 -11.58
C PHE A 13 2.40 6.45 -10.51
N ALA A 14 1.52 7.42 -10.74
CA ALA A 14 0.43 7.70 -9.82
C ALA A 14 -0.48 6.48 -9.60
N THR A 15 -0.71 5.67 -10.64
CA THR A 15 -1.50 4.44 -10.53
C THR A 15 -0.84 3.41 -9.63
N HIS A 16 0.46 3.12 -9.83
CA HIS A 16 1.17 2.17 -8.98
C HIS A 16 1.25 2.65 -7.52
N ALA A 17 1.55 3.93 -7.32
CA ALA A 17 1.58 4.55 -5.99
C ALA A 17 0.22 4.45 -5.29
N PHE A 18 -0.86 4.82 -5.99
CA PHE A 18 -2.20 4.90 -5.41
C PHE A 18 -2.78 3.51 -5.13
N VAL A 19 -2.63 2.56 -6.06
CA VAL A 19 -3.06 1.17 -5.86
C VAL A 19 -2.28 0.53 -4.72
N GLY A 20 -0.95 0.71 -4.68
CA GLY A 20 -0.12 0.21 -3.60
C GLY A 20 -0.53 0.77 -2.24
N TYR A 21 -0.75 2.08 -2.15
CA TYR A 21 -1.27 2.74 -0.94
C TYR A 21 -2.62 2.15 -0.51
N ALA A 22 -3.58 2.03 -1.42
CA ALA A 22 -4.92 1.56 -1.12
C ALA A 22 -4.92 0.11 -0.62
N LEU A 23 -4.13 -0.78 -1.24
CA LEU A 23 -4.00 -2.17 -0.81
C LEU A 23 -3.39 -2.27 0.58
N VAL A 24 -2.29 -1.55 0.85
CA VAL A 24 -1.65 -1.59 2.16
C VAL A 24 -2.59 -1.03 3.24
N ARG A 25 -3.23 0.12 2.98
CA ARG A 25 -4.18 0.74 3.91
C ARG A 25 -5.39 -0.16 4.19
N GLY A 26 -5.91 -0.82 3.15
CA GLY A 26 -7.13 -1.60 3.22
C GLY A 26 -6.96 -3.00 3.80
N LEU A 27 -5.79 -3.61 3.61
CA LEU A 27 -5.58 -5.03 3.88
C LEU A 27 -4.54 -5.31 4.97
N THR A 28 -3.89 -4.28 5.52
CA THR A 28 -2.88 -4.43 6.57
C THR A 28 -3.01 -3.35 7.64
N ASP A 29 -2.36 -3.57 8.79
CA ASP A 29 -2.20 -2.57 9.84
C ASP A 29 -0.84 -1.84 9.77
N ALA A 30 -0.07 -2.04 8.69
CA ALA A 30 1.18 -1.32 8.47
C ALA A 30 0.93 0.13 8.04
N ASP A 31 1.96 0.98 8.13
CA ASP A 31 1.87 2.35 7.61
C ASP A 31 1.55 2.31 6.10
N PRO A 32 0.43 2.89 5.66
CA PRO A 32 0.03 2.86 4.25
C PRO A 32 1.00 3.61 3.32
N ARG A 33 1.84 4.49 3.86
CA ARG A 33 2.93 5.15 3.10
C ARG A 33 3.92 4.14 2.54
N LEU A 34 4.09 2.98 3.17
CA LEU A 34 4.89 1.87 2.61
C LEU A 34 4.32 1.42 1.26
N GLY A 35 3.00 1.39 1.11
CA GLY A 35 2.33 1.04 -0.14
C GLY A 35 2.63 2.02 -1.26
N LEU A 36 2.68 3.32 -0.94
CA LEU A 36 3.04 4.37 -1.90
C LEU A 36 4.49 4.20 -2.39
N VAL A 37 5.44 4.10 -1.44
CA VAL A 37 6.87 4.04 -1.77
C VAL A 37 7.21 2.73 -2.48
N LEU A 38 6.79 1.60 -1.93
CA LEU A 38 7.12 0.29 -2.50
C LEU A 38 6.34 -0.01 -3.79
N GLY A 39 5.18 0.64 -3.98
CA GLY A 39 4.45 0.62 -5.25
C GLY A 39 5.18 1.36 -6.37
N LEU A 40 5.97 2.39 -6.06
CA LEU A 40 6.79 3.12 -7.05
C LEU A 40 8.19 2.55 -7.22
N LEU A 41 8.66 1.75 -6.27
CA LEU A 41 10.05 1.35 -6.22
C LEU A 41 10.56 0.64 -7.50
N PRO A 42 9.78 -0.24 -8.17
CA PRO A 42 10.27 -0.86 -9.41
C PRO A 42 10.58 0.15 -10.52
N ASP A 43 9.80 1.23 -10.62
CA ASP A 43 10.00 2.35 -11.55
C ASP A 43 11.21 3.24 -11.19
N GLY A 44 11.88 2.98 -10.06
CA GLY A 44 13.16 3.61 -9.73
C GLY A 44 14.23 3.35 -10.80
N ASP A 45 14.04 2.34 -11.66
CA ASP A 45 14.92 2.06 -12.80
C ASP A 45 14.92 3.17 -13.87
N PHE A 46 13.94 4.08 -13.90
CA PHE A 46 13.97 5.29 -14.73
C PHE A 46 15.10 6.26 -14.34
N LEU A 47 15.69 6.10 -13.15
CA LEU A 47 16.85 6.87 -12.70
C LEU A 47 18.18 6.28 -13.20
N PHE A 48 18.17 5.08 -13.78
CA PHE A 48 19.39 4.47 -14.29
C PHE A 48 19.83 5.12 -15.60
N PRO A 49 21.15 5.33 -15.80
CA PRO A 49 21.67 5.78 -17.08
C PRO A 49 21.27 4.84 -18.22
N ALA A 50 20.75 5.38 -19.31
CA ALA A 50 20.27 4.58 -20.45
C ALA A 50 21.36 3.67 -21.05
N ASP A 51 22.63 4.10 -20.98
CA ASP A 51 23.78 3.40 -21.54
C ASP A 51 24.17 2.13 -20.76
N TRP A 52 23.61 1.91 -19.56
CA TRP A 52 23.83 0.68 -18.80
C TRP A 52 23.21 -0.54 -19.48
N GLY A 53 22.18 -0.32 -20.31
CA GLY A 53 21.52 -1.38 -21.06
C GLY A 53 20.87 -2.44 -20.15
N TRP A 54 20.49 -3.55 -20.75
CA TRP A 54 19.84 -4.63 -20.01
C TRP A 54 20.84 -5.29 -19.02
N PRO A 55 20.46 -5.62 -17.77
CA PRO A 55 19.11 -5.61 -17.18
C PRO A 55 18.74 -4.32 -16.44
N PHE A 56 19.48 -3.23 -16.59
CA PHE A 56 19.28 -1.95 -15.89
C PHE A 56 18.46 -0.94 -16.71
N VAL A 57 17.49 -1.44 -17.48
CA VAL A 57 16.53 -0.63 -18.23
C VAL A 57 15.15 -0.77 -17.60
N HIS A 58 14.21 0.11 -17.97
CA HIS A 58 12.82 -0.02 -17.58
C HIS A 58 12.24 -1.40 -17.97
N ARG A 59 11.55 -2.07 -17.04
CA ARG A 59 11.12 -3.49 -17.13
C ARG A 59 12.26 -4.51 -17.09
N GLY A 60 13.41 -4.09 -16.57
CA GLY A 60 14.58 -4.90 -16.32
C GLY A 60 14.55 -5.57 -14.94
N LEU A 61 15.68 -5.57 -14.24
CA LEU A 61 15.89 -6.27 -12.96
C LEU A 61 14.83 -5.94 -11.89
N THR A 62 14.48 -4.66 -11.74
CA THR A 62 13.55 -4.18 -10.70
C THR A 62 12.12 -4.67 -10.90
N HIS A 63 11.75 -5.06 -12.13
CA HIS A 63 10.43 -5.59 -12.48
C HIS A 63 10.40 -7.12 -12.51
N THR A 64 11.29 -7.78 -11.75
CA THR A 64 11.37 -9.24 -11.71
C THR A 64 10.88 -9.79 -10.37
N PRO A 65 10.32 -11.01 -10.35
CA PRO A 65 9.97 -11.69 -9.10
C PRO A 65 11.18 -11.91 -8.21
N LEU A 66 12.37 -12.12 -8.79
CA LEU A 66 13.61 -12.25 -8.03
C LEU A 66 13.92 -10.99 -7.22
N PHE A 67 13.82 -9.81 -7.85
CA PHE A 67 13.98 -8.54 -7.15
C PHE A 67 12.93 -8.36 -6.05
N ALA A 68 11.67 -8.65 -6.35
CA ALA A 68 10.60 -8.59 -5.36
C ALA A 68 10.89 -9.50 -4.15
N ILE A 69 11.21 -10.77 -4.36
CA ILE A 69 11.52 -11.72 -3.28
C ILE A 69 12.71 -11.24 -2.44
N GLY A 70 13.80 -10.80 -3.08
CA GLY A 70 14.97 -10.29 -2.37
C GLY A 70 14.63 -9.07 -1.51
N LEU A 71 13.84 -8.15 -2.03
CA LEU A 71 13.39 -6.98 -1.30
C LEU A 71 12.46 -7.32 -0.13
N LEU A 72 11.49 -8.22 -0.32
CA LEU A 72 10.61 -8.67 0.77
C LEU A 72 11.37 -9.39 1.87
N ALA A 73 12.34 -10.23 1.50
CA ALA A 73 13.25 -10.87 2.45
C ALA A 73 14.05 -9.82 3.22
N GLY A 74 14.62 -8.82 2.54
CA GLY A 74 15.32 -7.70 3.17
C GLY A 74 14.44 -6.91 4.15
N LEU A 75 13.23 -6.51 3.71
CA LEU A 75 12.26 -5.82 4.54
C LEU A 75 11.92 -6.62 5.80
N TYR A 76 11.69 -7.92 5.66
CA TYR A 76 11.42 -8.80 6.80
C TYR A 76 12.63 -8.94 7.72
N LEU A 77 13.83 -9.12 7.18
CA LEU A 77 15.05 -9.31 7.98
C LEU A 77 15.40 -8.05 8.80
N VAL A 78 15.20 -6.87 8.22
CA VAL A 78 15.47 -5.58 8.87
C VAL A 78 14.39 -5.23 9.89
N SER A 79 13.10 -5.32 9.50
CA SER A 79 12.01 -4.91 10.39
C SER A 79 11.61 -5.97 11.42
N ARG A 80 11.90 -7.25 11.13
CA ARG A 80 11.34 -8.44 11.82
C ARG A 80 9.82 -8.41 11.96
N ASN A 81 9.13 -7.66 11.08
CA ASN A 81 7.71 -7.44 11.12
C ASN A 81 7.04 -8.03 9.87
N ARG A 82 6.17 -9.03 10.09
CA ARG A 82 5.43 -9.68 9.01
C ARG A 82 4.47 -8.74 8.30
N SER A 83 3.87 -7.77 9.02
CA SER A 83 2.96 -6.79 8.44
C SER A 83 3.68 -5.85 7.46
N VAL A 84 4.94 -5.48 7.75
CA VAL A 84 5.77 -4.69 6.83
C VAL A 84 6.13 -5.49 5.58
N ALA A 85 6.50 -6.76 5.74
CA ALA A 85 6.76 -7.65 4.61
C ALA A 85 5.51 -7.89 3.76
N LEU A 86 4.35 -8.07 4.38
CA LEU A 86 3.06 -8.21 3.69
C LEU A 86 2.69 -6.93 2.95
N ALA A 87 2.86 -5.76 3.58
CA ALA A 87 2.64 -4.47 2.94
C ALA A 87 3.52 -4.30 1.69
N GLY A 88 4.80 -4.64 1.78
CA GLY A 88 5.69 -4.66 0.63
C GLY A 88 5.24 -5.63 -0.45
N GLY A 89 4.78 -6.84 -0.06
CA GLY A 89 4.31 -7.85 -0.99
C GLY A 89 3.07 -7.40 -1.77
N LEU A 90 2.12 -6.74 -1.10
CA LEU A 90 0.95 -6.14 -1.74
C LEU A 90 1.34 -5.03 -2.70
N ALA A 91 2.22 -4.11 -2.26
CA ALA A 91 2.63 -2.96 -3.05
C ALA A 91 3.38 -3.38 -4.33
N ILE A 92 4.47 -4.13 -4.18
CA ILE A 92 5.31 -4.59 -5.30
C ILE A 92 4.54 -5.61 -6.15
N GLY A 93 3.80 -6.52 -5.50
CA GLY A 93 3.00 -7.52 -6.20
C GLY A 93 1.95 -6.88 -7.09
N SER A 94 1.25 -5.84 -6.61
CA SER A 94 0.28 -5.10 -7.42
C SER A 94 0.93 -4.36 -8.59
N HIS A 95 2.12 -3.78 -8.38
CA HIS A 95 2.91 -3.17 -9.45
C HIS A 95 3.21 -4.18 -10.56
N LEU A 96 3.84 -5.32 -10.20
CA LEU A 96 4.19 -6.38 -11.14
C LEU A 96 2.97 -6.97 -11.84
N ALA A 97 1.86 -7.14 -11.12
CA ALA A 97 0.62 -7.67 -11.68
C ALA A 97 0.02 -6.75 -12.74
N ILE A 98 -0.09 -5.45 -12.46
CA ILE A 98 -0.55 -4.45 -13.44
C ILE A 98 0.36 -4.47 -14.66
N ASP A 99 1.66 -4.48 -14.43
CA ASP A 99 2.68 -4.41 -15.47
C ASP A 99 2.77 -5.64 -16.36
N SER A 100 2.48 -6.81 -15.80
CA SER A 100 2.40 -8.07 -16.54
C SER A 100 1.33 -8.03 -17.64
N LEU A 101 0.30 -7.20 -17.46
CA LEU A 101 -0.79 -7.07 -18.41
C LEU A 101 -0.48 -6.08 -19.55
N SER A 102 0.51 -5.20 -19.35
CA SER A 102 0.92 -4.20 -20.35
C SER A 102 1.63 -4.83 -21.56
N PRO A 103 1.69 -4.17 -22.74
CA PRO A 103 2.42 -4.70 -23.90
C PRO A 103 3.90 -4.99 -23.66
N MET A 104 4.54 -4.28 -22.73
CA MET A 104 5.94 -4.56 -22.36
C MET A 104 6.07 -5.81 -21.49
N GLY A 105 5.03 -6.19 -20.73
CA GLY A 105 5.04 -7.33 -19.82
C GLY A 105 6.11 -7.22 -18.72
N ILE A 106 6.35 -8.35 -18.05
CA ILE A 106 7.49 -8.52 -17.14
C ILE A 106 8.14 -9.90 -17.31
N ARG A 107 9.45 -9.98 -17.05
CA ARG A 107 10.21 -11.23 -17.17
C ARG A 107 10.09 -12.08 -15.90
N TRP A 108 8.95 -12.74 -15.71
CA TRP A 108 8.65 -13.59 -14.55
C TRP A 108 9.70 -14.68 -14.27
N LEU A 109 10.34 -15.23 -15.31
CA LEU A 109 11.32 -16.30 -15.19
C LEU A 109 12.78 -15.83 -15.25
N PHE A 110 13.05 -14.52 -15.16
CA PHE A 110 14.43 -14.04 -15.05
C PHE A 110 15.07 -14.51 -13.72
N PRO A 111 16.34 -14.97 -13.69
CA PRO A 111 17.32 -15.08 -14.78
C PRO A 111 17.30 -16.41 -15.56
N LEU A 112 16.43 -17.35 -15.20
CA LEU A 112 16.36 -18.68 -15.81
C LEU A 112 15.98 -18.62 -17.31
N ARG A 113 15.14 -17.64 -17.70
CA ARG A 113 14.81 -17.36 -19.10
C ARG A 113 14.83 -15.87 -19.35
N THR A 114 15.91 -15.39 -19.98
CA THR A 114 16.07 -13.96 -20.27
C THR A 114 15.18 -13.52 -21.43
N ALA A 115 14.96 -14.33 -22.46
CA ALA A 115 14.16 -13.95 -23.63
C ALA A 115 12.65 -14.20 -23.50
N TRP A 116 12.20 -14.88 -22.44
CA TRP A 116 10.79 -15.24 -22.27
C TRP A 116 10.02 -14.13 -21.53
N ASN A 117 9.06 -13.52 -22.22
CA ASN A 117 8.30 -12.38 -21.72
C ASN A 117 6.86 -12.41 -22.27
N PRO A 118 5.99 -13.29 -21.76
CA PRO A 118 4.59 -13.33 -22.19
C PRO A 118 3.88 -12.05 -21.72
N SER A 119 3.10 -11.46 -22.62
CA SER A 119 2.23 -10.34 -22.31
C SER A 119 0.91 -10.47 -23.07
N PRO A 120 -0.24 -10.20 -22.43
CA PRO A 120 -1.52 -10.14 -23.11
C PRO A 120 -1.73 -8.84 -23.91
N GLY A 121 -0.82 -7.85 -23.80
CA GLY A 121 -0.87 -6.64 -24.63
C GLY A 121 -1.96 -5.64 -24.26
N LEU A 122 -2.47 -5.65 -23.03
CA LEU A 122 -3.58 -4.79 -22.61
C LEU A 122 -3.10 -3.36 -22.35
N ALA A 123 -3.91 -2.37 -22.75
CA ALA A 123 -3.65 -0.96 -22.49
C ALA A 123 -3.98 -0.55 -21.03
N VAL A 124 -3.28 -1.16 -20.06
CA VAL A 124 -3.54 -1.00 -18.62
C VAL A 124 -3.31 0.41 -18.06
N HIS A 125 -2.56 1.24 -18.78
CA HIS A 125 -2.39 2.66 -18.46
C HIS A 125 -3.17 3.58 -19.41
N SER A 126 -4.16 3.04 -20.12
CA SER A 126 -5.13 3.88 -20.83
C SER A 126 -6.00 4.64 -19.82
N PRO A 127 -6.58 5.80 -20.20
CA PRO A 127 -7.45 6.56 -19.29
C PRO A 127 -8.57 5.73 -18.65
N ALA A 128 -9.19 4.83 -19.43
CA ALA A 128 -10.27 3.96 -18.94
C ALA A 128 -9.76 2.92 -17.92
N ALA A 129 -8.63 2.26 -18.20
CA ALA A 129 -8.05 1.28 -17.29
C ALA A 129 -7.54 1.94 -15.99
N THR A 130 -6.91 3.12 -16.11
CA THR A 130 -6.50 3.93 -14.96
C THR A 130 -7.70 4.30 -14.08
N ALA A 131 -8.77 4.81 -14.67
CA ALA A 131 -9.99 5.17 -13.92
C ALA A 131 -10.60 3.96 -13.21
N LEU A 132 -10.61 2.78 -13.85
CA LEU A 132 -11.10 1.54 -13.23
C LEU A 132 -10.23 1.13 -12.03
N LEU A 133 -8.90 1.12 -12.19
CA LEU A 133 -7.97 0.78 -11.11
C LEU A 133 -8.10 1.74 -9.93
N TRP A 134 -8.24 3.04 -10.20
CA TRP A 134 -8.42 4.05 -9.16
C TRP A 134 -9.77 3.91 -8.47
N THR A 135 -10.83 3.59 -9.21
CA THR A 135 -12.16 3.34 -8.64
C THR A 135 -12.12 2.12 -7.71
N ALA A 136 -11.45 1.05 -8.11
CA ALA A 136 -11.25 -0.12 -7.25
C ALA A 136 -10.44 0.23 -6.00
N ALA A 137 -9.35 0.98 -6.14
CA ALA A 137 -8.54 1.45 -5.01
C ALA A 137 -9.35 2.33 -4.04
N LEU A 138 -10.16 3.25 -4.54
CA LEU A 138 -11.10 4.04 -3.74
C LEU A 138 -12.13 3.16 -3.02
N GLY A 139 -12.65 2.13 -3.70
CA GLY A 139 -13.56 1.15 -3.09
C GLY A 139 -12.94 0.42 -1.90
N ILE A 140 -11.67 0.00 -2.02
CA ILE A 140 -10.92 -0.61 -0.91
C ILE A 140 -10.78 0.36 0.27
N LEU A 141 -10.44 1.62 -0.01
CA LEU A 141 -10.30 2.65 1.02
C LEU A 141 -11.64 2.98 1.70
N ALA A 142 -12.71 3.11 0.92
CA ALA A 142 -14.05 3.37 1.43
C ALA A 142 -14.55 2.22 2.32
N PHE A 143 -14.34 0.97 1.88
CA PHE A 143 -14.68 -0.21 2.66
C PHE A 143 -13.89 -0.28 3.98
N ARG A 144 -12.60 0.06 3.99
CA ARG A 144 -11.83 0.12 5.23
C ARG A 144 -12.32 1.23 6.17
N ALA A 145 -12.75 2.37 5.62
CA ALA A 145 -13.28 3.48 6.40
C ALA A 145 -14.60 3.14 7.10
N THR A 146 -15.47 2.34 6.48
CA THR A 146 -16.73 1.90 7.11
C THR A 146 -16.54 0.87 8.23
N GLN A 147 -15.35 0.24 8.32
CA GLN A 147 -15.04 -0.74 9.35
C GLN A 147 -14.46 -0.15 10.65
N GLY A 148 -14.19 1.16 10.75
CA GLY A 148 -13.67 1.78 11.97
C GLY A 148 -14.70 2.68 12.70
N PRO A 149 -14.67 2.83 14.05
CA PRO A 149 -14.12 2.00 15.11
C PRO A 149 -15.25 1.35 15.95
N SER A 150 -15.58 0.08 15.72
CA SER A 150 -16.50 -0.66 16.62
C SER A 150 -15.77 -1.34 17.80
N HIS A 151 -14.44 -1.22 17.88
CA HIS A 151 -13.62 -1.91 18.89
C HIS A 151 -13.08 -1.01 20.02
N ASP A 152 -13.28 0.31 19.94
CA ASP A 152 -12.86 1.31 20.95
C ASP A 152 -14.03 1.85 21.80
N ARG A 153 -15.16 1.14 21.87
CA ARG A 153 -16.04 1.32 23.03
C ARG A 153 -15.40 0.59 24.19
N ASP A 154 -14.51 1.27 24.89
CA ASP A 154 -14.14 0.91 26.24
C ASP A 154 -15.44 0.82 27.07
N PRO A 155 -15.86 -0.36 27.56
CA PRO A 155 -17.08 -0.47 28.37
C PRO A 155 -16.91 0.17 29.76
N THR A 156 -15.74 0.75 30.08
CA THR A 156 -15.49 1.38 31.36
C THR A 156 -15.92 2.84 31.44
N THR A 157 -16.04 3.56 30.32
CA THR A 157 -16.52 4.97 30.32
C THR A 157 -18.02 5.09 30.61
N ASP A 158 -18.83 4.07 30.31
CA ASP A 158 -20.27 4.07 30.62
C ASP A 158 -20.58 3.85 32.11
N LYS A 159 -19.60 3.46 32.93
CA LYS A 159 -19.80 3.21 34.37
C LYS A 159 -19.38 4.34 35.28
N GLN A 160 -18.65 5.34 34.77
CA GLN A 160 -18.23 6.49 35.57
C GLN A 160 -19.28 7.60 35.61
N GLU A 161 -20.07 7.77 34.56
CA GLU A 161 -21.06 8.86 34.50
C GLU A 161 -22.26 8.64 35.44
N TYR A 162 -22.51 7.42 35.91
CA TYR A 162 -23.57 7.15 36.90
C TYR A 162 -23.15 7.41 38.36
N LYS A 163 -21.85 7.67 38.64
CA LYS A 163 -21.36 7.75 40.02
C LYS A 163 -21.26 9.17 40.58
N ASP A 164 -21.35 10.20 39.74
CA ASP A 164 -21.16 11.59 40.16
C ASP A 164 -22.47 12.32 40.51
N GLU A 165 -23.64 11.69 40.37
CA GLU A 165 -24.94 12.27 40.74
C GLU A 165 -25.52 11.76 42.07
N GLN A 166 -24.74 11.11 42.93
CA GLN A 166 -25.21 10.81 44.28
C GLN A 166 -25.12 12.07 45.16
N PRO A 167 -26.24 12.58 45.72
CA PRO A 167 -26.19 13.74 46.60
C PRO A 167 -25.35 13.41 47.84
N THR A 168 -24.33 14.22 48.10
CA THR A 168 -23.58 14.19 49.36
C THR A 168 -24.53 14.29 50.55
N ALA A 169 -24.45 13.30 51.44
CA ALA A 169 -25.21 13.29 52.68
C ALA A 169 -24.91 14.55 53.52
N THR A 170 -25.98 15.20 53.97
CA THR A 170 -25.93 16.36 54.86
C THR A 170 -25.17 16.01 56.15
N PRO A 171 -24.17 16.81 56.58
CA PRO A 171 -23.48 16.54 57.84
C PRO A 171 -24.41 16.77 59.03
N ASP A 172 -24.38 15.81 59.96
CA ASP A 172 -25.18 15.80 61.20
C ASP A 172 -24.62 16.82 62.21
N ALA A 173 -25.50 17.63 62.79
CA ALA A 173 -25.18 18.84 63.54
C ALA A 173 -24.87 18.61 65.03
N THR A 174 -24.27 17.47 65.40
CA THR A 174 -24.07 17.10 66.82
C THR A 174 -22.63 16.77 67.22
N ALA A 175 -21.65 16.93 66.34
CA ALA A 175 -20.27 16.54 66.62
C ALA A 175 -19.34 17.69 67.04
N GLU A 176 -19.73 18.55 67.99
CA GLU A 176 -18.77 19.41 68.74
C GLU A 176 -19.29 19.74 70.14
N LEU A 177 -19.32 18.76 71.05
CA LEU A 177 -19.32 18.98 72.50
C LEU A 177 -18.72 17.75 73.20
N GLU A 178 -17.41 17.55 73.13
CA GLU A 178 -16.58 16.89 74.17
C GLU A 178 -15.14 17.40 74.13
#